data_AF-A0A0B3B385-F1
#
_entry.id   AF-A0A0B3B385-F1
#
_cell.length_a   1.000
_cell.length_b   1.000
_cell.length_c   1.000
_cell.angle_alpha   90.00
_cell.angle_beta   90.00
_cell.angle_gamma   90.00
#
_symmetry.space_group_name_H-M   'P 1'
#
loop_
_entity.id
_entity.type
_entity.pdbx_description
1 polymer ?
#
loop_
_entity_poly.entity_id
_entity_poly.type
_entity_poly.pdbx_seq_one_letter_code
_entity_poly.pdbx_strand_id
1 'polypeptide(L)'
;MSDKKLSEITEIKIKDETAGLKKITQKEFEKMILDLAKKGLTAEKIGGELRKQKIHPKEYDKKISKILKEENLYILPDLKNMQEKFKRVEEHLKKNKQDKRALREKSRFLSDLGKIKKYHKIET
;
A
#
# COMPACT_ATOMS: atom_id res chain seq x y z
N MET A 1 41.84 8.22 13.31
CA MET A 1 41.03 9.06 14.24
C MET A 1 39.75 9.61 13.61
N SER A 2 39.48 9.32 12.33
CA SER A 2 38.32 9.80 11.56
C SER A 2 37.06 8.96 11.73
N ASP A 3 37.18 7.64 11.90
CA ASP A 3 36.02 6.74 11.82
C ASP A 3 35.14 6.75 13.08
N LYS A 4 35.71 7.00 14.26
CA LYS A 4 34.95 7.14 15.52
C LYS A 4 34.07 8.38 15.56
N LYS A 5 34.50 9.49 14.93
CA LYS A 5 33.69 10.72 14.84
C LYS A 5 32.50 10.54 13.89
N LEU A 6 32.67 9.79 12.81
CA LEU A 6 31.58 9.49 11.88
C LEU A 6 30.49 8.61 12.50
N SER A 7 30.87 7.61 13.31
CA SER A 7 29.90 6.80 14.05
C SER A 7 29.13 7.59 15.12
N GLU A 8 29.82 8.49 15.84
CA GLU A 8 29.19 9.36 16.83
C GLU A 8 28.21 10.35 16.18
N ILE A 9 28.55 10.93 15.03
CA ILE A 9 27.64 11.83 14.28
C ILE A 9 26.40 11.08 13.78
N THR A 10 26.53 9.82 13.36
CA THR A 10 25.37 9.01 12.96
C THR A 10 24.48 8.67 14.15
N GLU A 11 25.04 8.35 15.32
CA GLU A 11 24.26 8.08 16.53
C GLU A 11 23.53 9.32 17.06
N ILE A 12 24.15 10.50 16.96
CA ILE A 12 23.55 11.78 17.36
C ILE A 12 22.40 12.16 16.41
N LYS A 13 22.56 11.97 15.09
CA LYS A 13 21.47 12.16 14.11
C LYS A 13 20.28 11.21 14.35
N ILE A 14 20.55 9.96 14.70
CA ILE A 14 19.50 8.98 15.03
C ILE A 14 18.76 9.38 16.32
N LYS A 15 19.46 9.95 17.32
CA LYS A 15 18.84 10.42 18.56
C LYS A 15 17.94 11.64 18.35
N ASP A 16 18.33 12.61 17.53
CA ASP A 16 17.54 13.83 17.32
C ASP A 16 16.22 13.59 16.54
N GLU A 17 16.16 12.60 15.64
CA GLU A 17 14.90 12.22 14.96
C GLU A 17 13.92 11.48 15.89
N THR A 18 14.41 10.85 16.97
CA THR A 18 13.58 10.04 17.87
C THR A 18 12.83 10.84 18.95
N ALA A 19 13.16 12.11 19.14
CA ALA A 19 12.62 12.96 20.22
C ALA A 19 11.14 13.35 20.05
N GLY A 20 10.51 13.05 18.91
CA GLY A 20 9.09 13.35 18.64
C GLY A 20 8.17 12.13 18.46
N LEU A 21 8.68 10.90 18.60
CA LEU A 21 7.91 9.67 18.40
C LEU A 21 7.06 9.37 19.64
N LYS A 22 5.75 9.64 19.58
CA LYS A 22 4.80 8.94 20.45
C LYS A 22 4.92 7.45 20.13
N LYS A 23 5.64 6.70 20.97
CA LYS A 23 5.74 5.25 20.88
C LYS A 23 4.37 4.66 21.18
N ILE A 24 3.58 4.45 20.14
CA ILE A 24 2.27 3.82 20.21
C ILE A 24 2.49 2.32 20.48
N THR A 25 1.64 1.72 21.31
CA THR A 25 1.73 0.29 21.63
C THR A 25 1.34 -0.58 20.42
N GLN A 26 1.84 -1.83 20.37
CA GLN A 26 1.51 -2.78 19.29
C GLN A 26 -0.02 -2.94 19.09
N LYS A 27 -0.79 -2.96 20.18
CA LYS A 27 -2.25 -3.11 20.14
C LYS A 27 -2.95 -1.90 19.54
N GLU A 28 -2.45 -0.70 19.82
CA GLU A 28 -3.00 0.54 19.24
C GLU A 28 -2.69 0.62 17.75
N PHE A 29 -1.49 0.19 17.34
CA PHE A 29 -1.12 0.10 15.92
C PHE A 29 -2.06 -0.83 15.12
N GLU A 30 -2.35 -2.01 15.67
CA GLU A 30 -3.29 -2.96 15.05
C GLU A 30 -4.71 -2.37 14.95
N LYS A 31 -5.20 -1.72 16.01
CA LYS A 31 -6.50 -1.02 15.99
C LYS A 31 -6.56 0.04 14.91
N MET A 32 -5.54 0.89 14.79
CA MET A 32 -5.49 1.94 13.77
C MET A 32 -5.51 1.35 12.36
N ILE A 33 -4.80 0.24 12.12
CA ILE A 33 -4.83 -0.46 10.83
C ILE A 33 -6.25 -0.96 10.52
N LEU A 34 -6.93 -1.56 11.51
CA LEU A 34 -8.28 -2.08 11.32
C LEU A 34 -9.29 -0.97 11.06
N ASP A 35 -9.17 0.17 11.75
CA ASP A 35 -10.03 1.32 11.51
C ASP A 35 -9.82 1.92 10.12
N LEU A 36 -8.57 1.98 9.64
CA LEU A 36 -8.26 2.42 8.28
C LEU A 36 -8.72 1.39 7.23
N ALA A 37 -8.67 0.09 7.54
CA ALA A 37 -9.16 -0.97 6.67
C ALA A 37 -10.68 -0.93 6.52
N LYS A 38 -11.43 -0.68 7.61
CA LYS A 38 -12.88 -0.49 7.60
C LYS A 38 -13.32 0.68 6.72
N LYS A 39 -12.47 1.71 6.56
CA LYS A 39 -12.67 2.81 5.60
C LYS A 39 -12.46 2.40 4.13
N GLY A 40 -12.12 1.14 3.86
CA GLY A 40 -11.94 0.59 2.52
C GLY A 40 -10.57 0.91 1.89
N LEU A 41 -9.60 1.33 2.70
CA LEU A 41 -8.23 1.60 2.24
C LEU A 41 -7.46 0.29 2.02
N THR A 42 -6.62 0.27 1.00
CA THR A 42 -5.71 -0.85 0.71
C THR A 42 -4.44 -0.76 1.56
N ALA A 43 -3.74 -1.88 1.72
CA ALA A 43 -2.52 -1.95 2.54
C ALA A 43 -1.45 -0.89 2.17
N GLU A 44 -1.30 -0.59 0.88
CA GLU A 44 -0.41 0.48 0.38
C GLU A 44 -0.82 1.86 0.92
N LYS A 45 -2.11 2.21 0.79
CA LYS A 45 -2.66 3.50 1.24
C LYS A 45 -2.63 3.62 2.76
N ILE A 46 -2.90 2.52 3.48
CA ILE A 46 -2.78 2.45 4.94
C ILE A 46 -1.34 2.77 5.35
N GLY A 47 -0.34 2.15 4.71
CA GLY A 47 1.07 2.46 4.97
C GLY A 47 1.43 3.93 4.71
N GLY A 48 0.87 4.54 3.66
CA GLY A 48 1.02 5.97 3.37
C GLY A 48 0.43 6.86 4.47
N GLU A 49 -0.76 6.52 4.97
CA GLU A 49 -1.43 7.29 6.02
C GLU A 49 -0.71 7.19 7.36
N LEU A 50 -0.22 6.00 7.73
CA LEU A 50 0.59 5.79 8.92
C LEU A 50 1.90 6.59 8.86
N ARG A 51 2.54 6.66 7.69
CA ARG A 51 3.74 7.50 7.50
C ARG A 51 3.45 8.98 7.72
N LYS A 52 2.30 9.51 7.29
CA LYS A 52 1.93 10.92 7.56
C LYS A 52 1.78 11.19 9.06
N GLN A 53 1.33 10.19 9.81
CA GLN A 53 1.22 10.24 11.27
C GLN A 53 2.55 9.98 11.98
N LYS A 54 3.67 9.86 11.24
CA LYS A 54 5.01 9.52 11.73
C LYS A 54 5.09 8.13 12.40
N ILE A 55 4.20 7.22 12.02
CA ILE A 55 4.18 5.83 12.50
C ILE A 55 4.82 4.95 11.43
N HIS A 56 5.98 4.36 11.73
CA HIS A 56 6.66 3.48 10.77
C HIS A 56 6.33 2.00 11.01
N PRO A 57 5.82 1.27 10.00
CA PRO A 57 5.50 -0.15 10.14
C PRO A 57 6.68 -1.07 10.48
N LYS A 58 7.93 -0.58 10.40
CA LYS A 58 9.14 -1.32 10.77
C LYS A 58 9.36 -1.39 12.28
N GLU A 59 8.73 -0.50 13.03
CA GLU A 59 8.84 -0.43 14.50
C GLU A 59 7.96 -1.49 15.19
N TYR A 60 7.15 -2.22 14.41
CA TYR A 60 6.17 -3.19 14.90
C TYR A 60 6.45 -4.58 14.33
N ASP A 61 6.05 -5.62 15.08
CA ASP A 61 6.42 -7.00 14.76
C ASP A 61 5.67 -7.57 13.55
N LYS A 62 4.43 -7.13 13.35
CA LYS A 62 3.55 -7.64 12.29
C LYS A 62 3.47 -6.67 11.10
N LYS A 63 3.60 -7.24 9.90
CA LYS A 63 3.33 -6.52 8.64
C LYS A 63 1.84 -6.19 8.53
N ILE A 64 1.51 -5.02 7.97
CA ILE A 64 0.13 -4.58 7.68
C ILE A 64 -0.66 -5.66 6.91
N SER A 65 -0.04 -6.29 5.91
CA SER A 65 -0.70 -7.33 5.12
C SER A 65 -1.03 -8.61 5.91
N LYS A 66 -0.26 -8.94 6.97
CA LYS A 66 -0.57 -10.07 7.85
C LYS A 66 -1.76 -9.73 8.75
N ILE A 67 -1.74 -8.55 9.38
CA ILE A 67 -2.81 -8.05 10.25
C ILE A 67 -4.15 -8.04 9.49
N LEU A 68 -4.16 -7.55 8.26
CA LEU A 68 -5.38 -7.52 7.44
C LEU A 68 -5.85 -8.90 6.99
N LYS A 69 -4.94 -9.87 6.82
CA LYS A 69 -5.28 -11.25 6.45
C LYS A 69 -5.88 -12.01 7.62
N GLU A 70 -5.34 -11.83 8.82
CA GLU A 70 -5.87 -12.42 10.07
C GLU A 70 -7.35 -12.04 10.26
N GLU A 71 -7.72 -10.82 9.87
CA GLU A 71 -9.08 -10.26 10.01
C GLU A 71 -9.93 -10.39 8.74
N ASN A 72 -9.46 -11.10 7.70
CA ASN A 72 -10.15 -11.28 6.41
C ASN A 72 -10.50 -9.98 5.66
N LEU A 73 -9.88 -8.85 6.01
CA LEU A 73 -10.08 -7.53 5.36
C LEU A 73 -9.02 -7.23 4.30
N TYR A 74 -8.18 -8.20 3.94
CA TYR A 74 -7.09 -8.00 2.99
C TYR A 74 -7.59 -7.95 1.54
N ILE A 75 -7.56 -6.76 0.96
CA ILE A 75 -7.78 -6.54 -0.47
C ILE A 75 -6.44 -6.39 -1.16
N LEU A 76 -6.21 -7.16 -2.23
CA LEU A 76 -5.04 -7.04 -3.09
C LEU A 76 -4.99 -5.64 -3.73
N PRO A 77 -4.00 -4.78 -3.39
CA PRO A 77 -3.94 -3.42 -3.90
C PRO A 77 -3.82 -3.37 -5.42
N ASP A 78 -2.97 -4.25 -5.98
CA ASP A 78 -2.69 -4.31 -7.42
C ASP A 78 -3.95 -4.59 -8.22
N LEU A 79 -4.75 -5.56 -7.77
CA LEU A 79 -6.00 -5.95 -8.42
C LEU A 79 -7.03 -4.82 -8.37
N LYS A 80 -7.20 -4.16 -7.22
CA LYS A 80 -8.12 -3.02 -7.06
C LYS A 80 -7.71 -1.85 -7.97
N ASN A 81 -6.43 -1.48 -7.96
CA ASN A 81 -5.89 -0.38 -8.77
C ASN A 81 -6.07 -0.66 -10.28
N MET A 82 -5.84 -1.90 -10.71
CA MET A 82 -6.06 -2.33 -12.09
C MET A 82 -7.54 -2.27 -12.49
N GLN A 83 -8.45 -2.75 -11.63
CA GLN A 83 -9.89 -2.67 -11.88
C GLN A 83 -10.38 -1.23 -12.00
N GLU A 84 -9.93 -0.32 -11.13
CA GLU A 84 -10.28 1.10 -11.19
C GLU A 84 -9.80 1.74 -12.51
N LYS A 85 -8.57 1.45 -12.94
CA LYS A 85 -8.05 1.95 -14.24
C LYS A 85 -8.85 1.39 -15.41
N PHE A 86 -9.14 0.10 -15.40
CA PHE A 86 -9.94 -0.55 -16.45
C PHE A 86 -11.33 0.09 -16.56
N LYS A 87 -12.01 0.32 -15.44
CA LYS A 87 -13.33 0.96 -15.40
C LYS A 87 -13.31 2.36 -16.02
N ARG A 88 -12.29 3.17 -15.72
CA ARG A 88 -12.12 4.51 -16.30
C ARG A 88 -11.96 4.45 -17.83
N VAL A 89 -11.15 3.53 -18.33
CA VAL A 89 -10.98 3.35 -19.78
C VAL A 89 -12.26 2.87 -20.44
N GLU A 90 -13.00 1.99 -19.79
CA GLU A 90 -14.30 1.53 -20.29
C GLU A 90 -15.34 2.65 -20.33
N GLU A 91 -15.42 3.50 -19.30
CA GLU A 91 -16.28 4.69 -19.27
C GLU A 91 -15.90 5.69 -20.37
N HIS A 92 -14.61 5.90 -20.62
CA HIS A 92 -14.12 6.73 -21.72
C HIS A 92 -14.51 6.17 -23.10
N LEU A 93 -14.31 4.86 -23.31
CA LEU A 93 -14.65 4.18 -24.57
C LEU A 93 -16.16 4.15 -24.85
N LYS A 94 -17.00 4.09 -23.81
CA LYS A 94 -18.46 4.18 -23.97
C LYS A 94 -18.86 5.48 -24.66
N LYS A 95 -18.18 6.59 -24.35
CA LYS A 95 -18.37 7.90 -24.97
C LYS A 95 -17.63 8.02 -26.31
N ASN A 96 -16.41 7.49 -26.38
CA ASN A 96 -15.49 7.64 -27.52
C ASN A 96 -15.21 6.30 -28.21
N LYS A 97 -16.23 5.74 -28.89
CA LYS A 97 -16.15 4.39 -29.49
C LYS A 97 -15.09 4.25 -30.59
N GLN A 98 -14.72 5.35 -31.25
CA GLN A 98 -13.74 5.36 -32.34
C GLN A 98 -12.29 5.47 -31.85
N ASP A 99 -12.06 5.69 -30.54
CA ASP A 99 -10.72 5.81 -29.97
C ASP A 99 -10.00 4.45 -29.96
N LYS A 100 -9.29 4.17 -31.04
CA LYS A 100 -8.49 2.94 -31.22
C LYS A 100 -7.37 2.82 -30.19
N ARG A 101 -6.89 3.93 -29.61
CA ARG A 101 -5.82 3.89 -28.59
C ARG A 101 -6.39 3.37 -27.28
N ALA A 102 -7.50 3.95 -26.82
CA ALA A 102 -8.18 3.48 -25.63
C ALA A 102 -8.64 2.02 -25.76
N LEU A 103 -9.05 1.58 -26.96
CA LEU A 103 -9.40 0.18 -27.21
C LEU A 103 -8.21 -0.77 -27.00
N ARG A 104 -7.01 -0.39 -27.49
CA ARG A 104 -5.78 -1.16 -27.25
C ARG A 104 -5.41 -1.19 -25.76
N GLU A 105 -5.58 -0.07 -25.06
CA GLU A 105 -5.33 0.00 -23.62
C GLU A 105 -6.29 -0.89 -22.83
N LYS A 106 -7.58 -0.93 -23.19
CA LYS A 106 -8.56 -1.87 -22.61
C LYS A 106 -8.07 -3.32 -22.71
N SER A 107 -7.59 -3.73 -23.88
CA SER A 107 -7.07 -5.09 -24.09
C SER A 107 -5.80 -5.38 -23.27
N ARG A 108 -4.89 -4.41 -23.15
CA ARG A 108 -3.70 -4.53 -22.29
C ARG A 108 -4.09 -4.73 -20.83
N PHE A 109 -5.01 -3.91 -20.34
CA PHE A 109 -5.52 -4.01 -18.98
C PHE A 109 -6.19 -5.36 -18.68
N LEU A 110 -6.95 -5.92 -19.64
CA LEU A 110 -7.51 -7.27 -19.51
C LEU A 110 -6.42 -8.35 -19.39
N SER A 111 -5.38 -8.26 -20.22
CA SER A 111 -4.25 -9.20 -20.17
C SER A 111 -3.53 -9.15 -18.82
N ASP A 112 -3.26 -7.94 -18.32
CA ASP A 112 -2.58 -7.74 -17.04
C ASP A 112 -3.42 -8.20 -15.85
N LEU A 113 -4.73 -7.92 -15.86
CA LEU A 113 -5.68 -8.47 -14.89
C LEU A 113 -5.64 -10.01 -14.86
N GLY A 114 -5.61 -10.65 -16.03
CA GLY A 114 -5.50 -12.11 -16.15
C GLY A 114 -4.21 -12.65 -15.54
N LYS A 115 -3.06 -12.00 -15.80
CA LYS A 115 -1.76 -12.38 -15.21
C LYS A 115 -1.77 -12.28 -13.69
N ILE A 116 -2.31 -11.19 -13.14
CA ILE A 116 -2.40 -10.96 -11.69
C ILE A 116 -3.27 -12.05 -11.04
N LYS A 117 -4.46 -12.31 -11.59
CA LYS A 117 -5.35 -13.37 -11.09
C LYS A 117 -4.69 -14.74 -11.11
N LYS A 118 -4.02 -15.09 -12.23
CA LYS A 118 -3.28 -16.35 -12.37
C LYS A 118 -2.17 -16.49 -11.34
N TYR A 119 -1.39 -15.44 -11.10
CA TYR A 119 -0.31 -15.45 -10.11
C TYR A 119 -0.84 -15.69 -8.69
N HIS A 120 -1.93 -15.03 -8.33
CA HIS A 120 -2.55 -15.18 -7.01
C HIS A 120 -3.46 -16.40 -6.87
N LYS A 121 -3.58 -17.24 -7.92
CA LYS A 121 -4.49 -18.40 -7.98
C LYS A 121 -5.92 -18.03 -7.59
N ILE A 122 -6.34 -16.82 -7.93
CA ILE A 122 -7.72 -16.39 -7.83
C ILE A 122 -8.36 -16.87 -9.12
N GLU A 123 -8.85 -18.10 -9.11
CA GLU A 123 -9.47 -18.71 -10.30
C GLU A 123 -10.70 -17.90 -10.73
N THR A 124 -10.84 -17.80 -12.05
CA THR A 124 -11.96 -17.17 -12.78
C THR A 124 -13.18 -18.06 -12.84
#